data_AF-A0A2Z4FP57-F1
#
_entry.id   AF-A0A2Z4FP57-F1
#
_cell.length_a   1.000
_cell.length_b   1.000
_cell.length_c   1.000
_cell.angle_alpha   90.00
_cell.angle_beta   90.00
_cell.angle_gamma   90.00
#
_symmetry.space_group_name_H-M   'P 1'
#
loop_
_entity.id
_entity.type
_entity.pdbx_description
1 polymer ?
#
loop_
_entity_poly.entity_id
_entity_poly.type
_entity_poly.pdbx_seq_one_letter_code
_entity_poly.pdbx_strand_id
1 'polypeptide(L)'
;MPFKPQNARLFSSTLLIVGLSVTSLSAIGCGGDQGDKAAQDTKTKTNAQHRPDGPAGERHRFNSLNNTGLQVETADLNEDGKPDQFTYRNAKGIVRVERDMNFDGQIDIWQYFDATGELIEEEMDLDYDNKIDLVAYYKDGIVAKKSMSVGFDGAFTIEKFYDSEGNLLRVERDQDNDGVTDLWEYYDKDGKRERVGWDTDGDGTPDEFDQLP
;
A
#
# COMPACT_ATOMS: atom_id res chain seq x y z
N MET A 1 -53.90 -26.89 21.59
CA MET A 1 -52.50 -27.23 21.92
C MET A 1 -51.63 -26.71 20.78
N PRO A 2 -50.55 -25.96 21.06
CA PRO A 2 -49.89 -25.09 20.08
C PRO A 2 -48.83 -25.82 19.26
N PHE A 3 -48.63 -25.29 18.05
CA PHE A 3 -47.60 -25.65 17.07
C PHE A 3 -46.19 -25.44 17.66
N LYS A 4 -45.29 -26.41 17.49
CA LYS A 4 -43.89 -26.36 17.92
C LYS A 4 -43.03 -26.00 16.70
N PRO A 5 -42.36 -24.84 16.65
CA PRO A 5 -41.41 -24.57 15.58
C PRO A 5 -40.12 -25.36 15.79
N GLN A 6 -39.58 -25.87 14.68
CA GLN A 6 -38.31 -26.58 14.62
C GLN A 6 -37.16 -25.56 14.66
N ASN A 7 -36.15 -25.87 15.47
CA ASN A 7 -34.97 -25.03 15.67
C ASN A 7 -34.18 -24.88 14.36
N ALA A 8 -34.16 -23.66 13.81
CA ALA A 8 -33.17 -23.26 12.82
C ALA A 8 -31.79 -23.23 13.50
N ARG A 9 -30.86 -24.02 12.98
CA ARG A 9 -29.46 -23.97 13.41
C ARG A 9 -28.88 -22.66 12.87
N LEU A 10 -28.58 -21.72 13.77
CA LEU A 10 -27.72 -20.59 13.46
C LEU A 10 -26.34 -21.14 13.08
N PHE A 11 -25.98 -21.05 11.81
CA PHE A 11 -24.58 -21.01 11.43
C PHE A 11 -24.08 -19.64 11.87
N SER A 12 -23.31 -19.62 12.96
CA SER A 12 -22.54 -18.46 13.36
C SER A 12 -21.48 -18.22 12.27
N SER A 13 -21.83 -17.40 11.27
CA SER A 13 -20.81 -16.75 10.44
C SER A 13 -19.98 -15.90 11.37
N THR A 14 -18.81 -16.41 11.72
CA THR A 14 -17.80 -15.66 12.43
C THR A 14 -17.37 -14.57 11.47
N LEU A 15 -17.94 -13.38 11.66
CA LEU A 15 -17.55 -12.16 10.99
C LEU A 15 -16.09 -11.90 11.39
N LEU A 16 -15.15 -12.32 10.54
CA LEU A 16 -13.76 -11.95 10.68
C LEU A 16 -13.66 -10.48 10.25
N ILE A 17 -13.95 -9.59 11.19
CA ILE A 17 -13.51 -8.20 11.09
C ILE A 17 -12.00 -8.26 11.28
N VAL A 18 -11.23 -8.39 10.19
CA VAL A 18 -9.80 -8.07 10.22
C VAL A 18 -9.69 -6.55 10.29
N GLY A 19 -10.00 -6.00 11.46
CA GLY A 19 -9.69 -4.64 11.82
C GLY A 19 -8.23 -4.61 12.26
N LEU A 20 -7.29 -4.63 11.31
CA LEU A 20 -5.93 -4.17 11.59
C LEU A 20 -5.91 -2.65 11.45
N SER A 21 -6.39 -1.95 12.48
CA SER A 21 -5.99 -0.57 12.71
C SER A 21 -4.60 -0.60 13.33
N VAL A 22 -3.57 -0.37 12.51
CA VAL A 22 -2.22 -0.16 13.04
C VAL A 22 -2.20 1.20 13.73
N THR A 23 -2.47 1.20 15.02
CA THR A 23 -2.11 2.26 15.94
C THR A 23 -0.73 1.92 16.49
N SER A 24 0.31 2.57 15.96
CA SER A 24 1.67 2.43 16.48
C SER A 24 1.77 3.13 17.84
N LEU A 25 1.67 2.36 18.92
CA LEU A 25 1.98 2.78 20.29
C LEU A 25 3.48 2.55 20.55
N SER A 26 4.17 3.63 20.91
CA SER A 26 5.59 3.66 21.25
C SER A 26 5.89 2.84 22.52
N ALA A 27 6.87 1.95 22.46
CA ALA A 27 7.48 1.36 23.64
C ALA A 27 9.01 1.47 23.55
N ILE A 28 9.58 2.18 24.52
CA ILE A 28 11.01 2.39 24.73
C ILE A 28 11.63 1.06 25.18
N GLY A 29 12.65 0.59 24.46
CA GLY A 29 13.48 -0.55 24.86
C GLY A 29 14.94 -0.32 24.46
N CYS A 30 15.82 -0.19 25.44
CA CYS A 30 17.27 -0.03 25.24
C CYS A 30 17.97 -1.38 25.03
N GLY A 31 18.93 -1.41 24.11
CA GLY A 31 20.22 -2.11 24.31
C GLY A 31 20.58 -3.18 23.29
N GLY A 32 21.72 -2.97 22.59
CA GLY A 32 22.46 -4.05 21.92
C GLY A 32 23.13 -3.66 20.61
N ASP A 33 24.29 -3.03 20.70
CA ASP A 33 25.23 -2.69 19.62
C ASP A 33 25.83 -3.94 18.94
N GLN A 34 25.75 -4.03 17.61
CA GLN A 34 26.78 -4.67 16.77
C GLN A 34 26.58 -4.38 15.26
N GLY A 35 27.37 -3.44 14.76
CA GLY A 35 28.22 -3.66 13.58
C GLY A 35 27.59 -3.50 12.20
N ASP A 36 27.70 -2.28 11.67
CA ASP A 36 27.55 -1.92 10.27
C ASP A 36 28.23 -2.88 9.30
N LYS A 37 27.46 -3.38 8.33
CA LYS A 37 27.95 -3.73 7.00
C LYS A 37 26.92 -3.29 5.96
N ALA A 38 27.00 -2.02 5.56
CA ALA A 38 26.47 -1.56 4.29
C ALA A 38 27.13 -2.41 3.18
N ALA A 39 26.36 -3.34 2.62
CA ALA A 39 26.80 -4.12 1.47
C ALA A 39 26.92 -3.18 0.26
N GLN A 40 28.13 -3.10 -0.27
CA GLN A 40 28.39 -2.53 -1.59
C GLN A 40 27.68 -3.37 -2.65
N ASP A 41 26.57 -2.88 -3.17
CA ASP A 41 25.96 -3.49 -4.34
C ASP A 41 26.67 -2.99 -5.60
N THR A 42 27.17 -3.95 -6.37
CA THR A 42 28.11 -3.72 -7.46
C THR A 42 27.35 -3.48 -8.76
N LYS A 43 27.70 -2.37 -9.43
CA LYS A 43 27.21 -1.91 -10.74
C LYS A 43 26.81 -3.05 -11.70
N THR A 44 25.51 -3.16 -11.96
CA THR A 44 24.98 -3.67 -13.23
C THR A 44 24.17 -2.56 -13.86
N LYS A 45 24.64 -2.02 -14.99
CA LYS A 45 23.92 -1.02 -15.79
C LYS A 45 22.71 -1.69 -16.46
N THR A 46 21.59 -1.75 -15.76
CA THR A 46 20.27 -2.03 -16.34
C THR A 46 19.56 -0.69 -16.56
N ASN A 47 18.77 -0.58 -17.63
CA ASN A 47 17.93 0.59 -17.96
C ASN A 47 17.56 1.40 -16.72
N ALA A 48 18.00 2.66 -16.70
CA ALA A 48 17.65 3.64 -15.68
C ALA A 48 16.14 3.57 -15.39
N GLN A 49 15.85 3.65 -14.10
CA GLN A 49 14.59 3.31 -13.46
C GLN A 49 13.45 4.23 -13.89
N HIS A 50 12.93 4.05 -15.11
CA HIS A 50 11.60 4.53 -15.41
C HIS A 50 10.65 3.81 -14.45
N ARG A 51 10.02 4.54 -13.53
CA ARG A 51 9.02 3.95 -12.64
C ARG A 51 7.99 3.24 -13.54
N PRO A 52 7.58 2.00 -13.23
CA PRO A 52 6.52 1.34 -14.00
C PRO A 52 5.24 2.19 -14.00
N ASP A 53 5.10 3.04 -12.98
CA ASP A 53 4.08 4.05 -12.81
C ASP A 53 4.62 5.47 -13.15
N GLY A 54 5.38 5.63 -14.25
CA GLY A 54 6.07 6.87 -14.69
C GLY A 54 5.17 8.11 -14.90
N PRO A 55 5.44 9.03 -15.85
CA PRO A 55 4.71 10.30 -15.97
C PRO A 55 3.19 10.17 -16.19
N ALA A 56 2.74 8.95 -16.50
CA ALA A 56 1.34 8.56 -16.65
C ALA A 56 0.98 7.32 -15.82
N GLY A 57 1.62 7.12 -14.66
CA GLY A 57 1.40 6.00 -13.72
C GLY A 57 0.00 5.90 -13.13
N GLU A 58 -1.01 6.47 -13.77
CA GLU A 58 -2.38 6.43 -13.31
C GLU A 58 -2.84 4.97 -13.22
N ARG A 59 -3.20 4.58 -12.01
CA ARG A 59 -3.88 3.33 -11.76
C ARG A 59 -5.37 3.62 -11.73
N HIS A 60 -6.09 2.99 -12.66
CA HIS A 60 -7.54 2.99 -12.72
C HIS A 60 -8.02 1.59 -12.33
N ARG A 61 -9.03 1.51 -11.46
CA ARG A 61 -9.60 0.22 -11.04
C ARG A 61 -11.03 0.02 -11.51
N PHE A 62 -11.77 1.09 -11.79
CA PHE A 62 -13.14 1.04 -12.26
C PHE A 62 -13.32 0.14 -13.50
N ASN A 63 -14.13 -0.92 -13.35
CA ASN A 63 -14.43 -1.94 -14.38
C ASN A 63 -13.20 -2.64 -15.02
N SER A 64 -12.00 -2.46 -14.49
CA SER A 64 -10.76 -3.04 -15.05
C SER A 64 -10.43 -4.43 -14.48
N LEU A 65 -11.06 -4.80 -13.35
CA LEU A 65 -10.72 -5.99 -12.59
C LEU A 65 -11.50 -7.22 -13.07
N ASN A 66 -10.77 -8.29 -13.41
CA ASN A 66 -11.36 -9.56 -13.80
C ASN A 66 -11.82 -10.35 -12.57
N ASN A 67 -13.12 -10.62 -12.50
CA ASN A 67 -13.76 -11.34 -11.39
C ASN A 67 -14.18 -12.77 -11.77
N THR A 68 -13.77 -13.26 -12.95
CA THR A 68 -14.17 -14.57 -13.47
C THR A 68 -13.71 -15.68 -12.52
N GLY A 69 -14.66 -16.49 -12.05
CA GLY A 69 -14.39 -17.62 -11.16
C GLY A 69 -14.23 -17.23 -9.68
N LEU A 70 -14.47 -15.96 -9.32
CA LEU A 70 -14.49 -15.51 -7.94
C LEU A 70 -15.91 -15.55 -7.37
N GLN A 71 -16.03 -15.92 -6.10
CA GLN A 71 -17.24 -15.74 -5.30
C GLN A 71 -17.18 -14.38 -4.63
N VAL A 72 -18.32 -13.70 -4.48
CA VAL A 72 -18.41 -12.37 -3.87
C VAL A 72 -19.34 -12.42 -2.67
N GLU A 73 -18.83 -11.99 -1.52
CA GLU A 73 -19.60 -11.71 -0.30
C GLU A 73 -19.71 -10.19 -0.13
N THR A 74 -20.89 -9.69 0.22
CA THR A 74 -21.13 -8.25 0.36
C THR A 74 -21.53 -7.87 1.78
N ALA A 75 -21.18 -6.66 2.20
CA ALA A 75 -21.69 -6.05 3.42
C ALA A 75 -22.16 -4.62 3.14
N ASP A 76 -23.32 -4.27 3.68
CA ASP A 76 -23.86 -2.93 3.76
C ASP A 76 -23.41 -2.36 5.11
N LEU A 77 -22.49 -1.40 5.07
CA LEU A 77 -21.80 -0.84 6.24
C LEU A 77 -22.54 0.37 6.83
N ASN A 78 -23.35 1.06 6.03
CA ASN A 78 -24.12 2.23 6.43
C ASN A 78 -25.65 1.98 6.60
N GLU A 79 -26.11 0.77 6.32
CA GLU A 79 -27.50 0.30 6.39
C GLU A 79 -28.46 1.01 5.42
N ASP A 80 -27.97 1.48 4.27
CA ASP A 80 -28.78 2.17 3.25
C ASP A 80 -29.45 1.21 2.24
N GLY A 81 -29.17 -0.09 2.35
CA GLY A 81 -29.66 -1.15 1.48
C GLY A 81 -28.78 -1.40 0.25
N LYS A 82 -27.67 -0.68 0.07
CA LYS A 82 -26.64 -0.94 -0.93
C LYS A 82 -25.39 -1.52 -0.25
N PRO A 83 -24.68 -2.44 -0.91
CA PRO A 83 -23.43 -2.96 -0.36
C PRO A 83 -22.29 -1.94 -0.52
N ASP A 84 -21.52 -1.73 0.55
CA ASP A 84 -20.36 -0.85 0.58
C ASP A 84 -19.03 -1.63 0.59
N GLN A 85 -19.07 -2.91 0.98
CA GLN A 85 -17.90 -3.80 0.96
C GLN A 85 -18.16 -5.04 0.11
N PHE A 86 -17.17 -5.40 -0.70
CA PHE A 86 -17.19 -6.59 -1.55
C PHE A 86 -15.94 -7.44 -1.27
N THR A 87 -16.12 -8.67 -0.82
CA THR A 87 -15.05 -9.62 -0.54
C THR A 87 -15.04 -10.71 -1.61
N TYR A 88 -13.96 -10.76 -2.39
CA TYR A 88 -13.75 -11.70 -3.48
C TYR A 88 -12.91 -12.88 -3.02
N ARG A 89 -13.41 -14.10 -3.26
CA ARG A 89 -12.78 -15.36 -2.86
C ARG A 89 -12.63 -16.32 -4.02
N ASN A 90 -11.57 -17.11 -4.01
CA ASN A 90 -11.43 -18.31 -4.85
C ASN A 90 -11.32 -19.57 -3.95
N ALA A 91 -11.01 -20.72 -4.54
CA ALA A 91 -10.87 -21.98 -3.80
C ALA A 91 -9.74 -21.99 -2.74
N LYS A 92 -8.79 -21.04 -2.80
CA LYS A 92 -7.65 -20.93 -1.88
C LYS A 92 -7.90 -19.94 -0.73
N GLY A 93 -8.80 -18.98 -0.89
CA GLY A 93 -9.07 -17.97 0.14
C GLY A 93 -9.59 -16.65 -0.41
N ILE A 94 -9.46 -15.59 0.39
CA ILE A 94 -9.69 -14.20 -0.03
C ILE A 94 -8.59 -13.85 -1.02
N VAL A 95 -8.96 -13.22 -2.13
CA VAL A 95 -7.99 -12.66 -3.09
C VAL A 95 -8.07 -11.15 -3.16
N ARG A 96 -9.25 -10.58 -2.87
CA ARG A 96 -9.46 -9.13 -2.91
C ARG A 96 -10.59 -8.70 -1.98
N VAL A 97 -10.43 -7.55 -1.35
CA VAL A 97 -11.50 -6.82 -0.66
C VAL A 97 -11.59 -5.42 -1.27
N GLU A 98 -12.80 -4.99 -1.58
CA GLU A 98 -13.12 -3.66 -2.10
C GLU A 98 -14.05 -2.95 -1.11
N ARG A 99 -13.82 -1.65 -0.87
CA ARG A 99 -14.67 -0.83 0.00
C ARG A 99 -14.96 0.54 -0.61
N ASP A 100 -16.23 0.89 -0.63
CA ASP A 100 -16.77 2.24 -0.73
C ASP A 100 -16.79 2.83 0.69
N MET A 101 -15.90 3.80 0.95
CA MET A 101 -15.69 4.40 2.27
C MET A 101 -16.52 5.67 2.46
N ASN A 102 -16.89 6.34 1.36
CA ASN A 102 -17.65 7.59 1.37
C ASN A 102 -19.16 7.38 1.07
N PHE A 103 -19.54 6.16 0.68
CA PHE A 103 -20.89 5.69 0.37
C PHE A 103 -21.53 6.34 -0.87
N ASP A 104 -20.72 6.70 -1.87
CA ASP A 104 -21.18 7.30 -3.12
C ASP A 104 -21.48 6.28 -4.23
N GLY A 105 -21.21 5.00 -3.98
CA GLY A 105 -21.37 3.88 -4.92
C GLY A 105 -20.11 3.57 -5.73
N GLN A 106 -19.01 4.25 -5.49
CA GLN A 106 -17.69 4.01 -6.08
C GLN A 106 -16.78 3.37 -5.03
N ILE A 107 -15.84 2.54 -5.47
CA ILE A 107 -14.90 1.90 -4.56
C ILE A 107 -13.75 2.87 -4.31
N ASP A 108 -13.36 3.01 -3.05
CA ASP A 108 -12.25 3.89 -2.63
C ASP A 108 -11.01 3.08 -2.26
N ILE A 109 -11.18 1.84 -1.80
CA ILE A 109 -10.08 0.98 -1.32
C ILE A 109 -10.12 -0.39 -1.97
N TRP A 110 -8.97 -0.86 -2.47
CA TRP A 110 -8.74 -2.23 -2.91
C TRP A 110 -7.61 -2.87 -2.12
N GLN A 111 -7.86 -4.01 -1.50
CA GLN A 111 -6.87 -4.79 -0.76
C GLN A 111 -6.68 -6.14 -1.44
N TYR A 112 -5.43 -6.54 -1.72
CA TYR A 112 -5.08 -7.77 -2.40
C TYR A 112 -4.31 -8.72 -1.49
N PHE A 113 -4.67 -9.99 -1.56
CA PHE A 113 -4.14 -11.03 -0.69
C PHE A 113 -3.43 -12.10 -1.50
N ASP A 114 -2.34 -12.63 -0.95
CA ASP A 114 -1.64 -13.76 -1.53
C ASP A 114 -2.39 -15.09 -1.28
N ALA A 115 -1.79 -16.21 -1.71
CA ALA A 115 -2.40 -17.53 -1.53
C ALA A 115 -2.39 -18.04 -0.08
N THR A 116 -1.62 -17.40 0.82
CA THR A 116 -1.58 -17.72 2.25
C THR A 116 -2.60 -16.88 3.06
N GLY A 117 -3.13 -15.82 2.45
CA GLY A 117 -4.08 -14.89 3.06
C GLY A 117 -3.40 -13.64 3.64
N GLU A 118 -2.12 -13.42 3.34
CA GLU A 118 -1.40 -12.21 3.73
C GLU A 118 -1.74 -11.06 2.78
N LEU A 119 -1.97 -9.87 3.35
CA LEU A 119 -2.13 -8.63 2.58
C LEU A 119 -0.79 -8.31 1.92
N ILE A 120 -0.80 -8.11 0.61
CA ILE A 120 0.42 -7.81 -0.17
C ILE A 120 0.37 -6.44 -0.85
N GLU A 121 -0.83 -5.93 -1.11
CA GLU A 121 -1.03 -4.65 -1.78
C GLU A 121 -2.34 -4.02 -1.34
N GLU A 122 -2.33 -2.70 -1.14
CA GLU A 122 -3.50 -1.89 -0.86
C GLU A 122 -3.46 -0.64 -1.72
N GLU A 123 -4.54 -0.36 -2.43
CA GLU A 123 -4.71 0.79 -3.29
C GLU A 123 -5.83 1.68 -2.75
N MET A 124 -5.64 3.00 -2.77
CA MET A 124 -6.62 3.97 -2.28
C MET A 124 -6.80 5.12 -3.27
N ASP A 125 -8.06 5.43 -3.56
CA ASP A 125 -8.54 6.71 -4.08
C ASP A 125 -8.87 7.59 -2.86
N LEU A 126 -8.09 8.66 -2.67
CA LEU A 126 -8.13 9.49 -1.46
C LEU A 126 -8.93 10.78 -1.67
N ASP A 127 -9.15 11.20 -2.92
CA ASP A 127 -9.92 12.39 -3.26
C ASP A 127 -11.25 12.10 -4.01
N TYR A 128 -11.52 10.82 -4.27
CA TYR A 128 -12.75 10.26 -4.85
C TYR A 128 -12.97 10.64 -6.32
N ASP A 129 -11.88 10.76 -7.09
CA ASP A 129 -11.93 11.08 -8.52
C ASP A 129 -11.87 9.84 -9.45
N ASN A 130 -11.85 8.63 -8.87
CA ASN A 130 -11.63 7.31 -9.48
C ASN A 130 -10.20 7.01 -9.93
N LYS A 131 -9.21 7.80 -9.52
CA LYS A 131 -7.80 7.50 -9.69
C LYS A 131 -7.21 7.06 -8.36
N ILE A 132 -6.25 6.14 -8.44
CA ILE A 132 -5.53 5.71 -7.24
C ILE A 132 -4.46 6.75 -6.91
N ASP A 133 -4.50 7.24 -5.69
CA ASP A 133 -3.56 8.22 -5.14
C ASP A 133 -2.47 7.57 -4.30
N LEU A 134 -2.75 6.39 -3.75
CA LEU A 134 -1.81 5.68 -2.89
C LEU A 134 -1.82 4.19 -3.20
N VAL A 135 -0.63 3.63 -3.36
CA VAL A 135 -0.41 2.18 -3.36
C VAL A 135 0.55 1.84 -2.24
N ALA A 136 0.14 0.99 -1.31
CA ALA A 136 0.99 0.42 -0.27
C ALA A 136 1.28 -1.05 -0.57
N TYR A 137 2.54 -1.43 -0.53
CA TYR A 137 3.00 -2.81 -0.68
C TYR A 137 3.45 -3.34 0.68
N TYR A 138 3.04 -4.57 0.98
CA TYR A 138 3.27 -5.21 2.27
C TYR A 138 4.17 -6.42 2.12
N LYS A 139 4.98 -6.68 3.14
CA LYS A 139 5.82 -7.86 3.27
C LYS A 139 5.83 -8.28 4.74
N ASP A 140 5.55 -9.56 5.00
CA ASP A 140 5.50 -10.11 6.37
C ASP A 140 4.56 -9.30 7.30
N GLY A 141 3.46 -8.77 6.74
CA GLY A 141 2.48 -7.94 7.45
C GLY A 141 2.90 -6.48 7.71
N ILE A 142 4.10 -6.07 7.28
CA ILE A 142 4.63 -4.72 7.45
C ILE A 142 4.64 -3.99 6.09
N VAL A 143 4.33 -2.69 6.08
CA VAL A 143 4.45 -1.88 4.86
C VAL A 143 5.92 -1.84 4.47
N ALA A 144 6.26 -2.30 3.27
CA ALA A 144 7.61 -2.26 2.73
C ALA A 144 7.82 -1.04 1.80
N LYS A 145 6.76 -0.64 1.09
CA LYS A 145 6.79 0.51 0.17
C LYS A 145 5.44 1.23 0.12
N LYS A 146 5.46 2.54 -0.07
CA LYS A 146 4.30 3.33 -0.52
C LYS A 146 4.67 4.12 -1.76
N SER A 147 3.79 4.11 -2.77
CA SER A 147 3.81 5.03 -3.91
C SER A 147 2.65 6.01 -3.75
N MET A 148 2.89 7.31 -3.92
CA MET A 148 1.90 8.36 -3.66
C MET A 148 1.82 9.39 -4.80
N SER A 149 0.60 9.76 -5.21
CA SER A 149 0.28 11.00 -5.92
C SER A 149 -0.15 12.05 -4.90
N VAL A 150 0.76 12.99 -4.58
CA VAL A 150 0.48 14.04 -3.57
C VAL A 150 -0.31 15.21 -4.15
N GLY A 151 -0.41 15.30 -5.47
CA GLY A 151 -1.22 16.30 -6.18
C GLY A 151 -2.61 15.81 -6.61
N PHE A 152 -2.92 14.51 -6.40
CA PHE A 152 -4.12 13.87 -6.92
C PHE A 152 -4.32 14.08 -8.43
N ASP A 153 -3.21 14.10 -9.16
CA ASP A 153 -3.19 14.18 -10.62
C ASP A 153 -3.03 12.80 -11.27
N GLY A 154 -2.88 11.75 -10.44
CA GLY A 154 -2.64 10.38 -10.84
C GLY A 154 -1.16 10.04 -11.08
N ALA A 155 -0.24 11.01 -10.95
CA ALA A 155 1.19 10.77 -11.08
C ALA A 155 1.82 10.37 -9.73
N PHE A 156 2.47 9.20 -9.70
CA PHE A 156 3.16 8.69 -8.51
C PHE A 156 4.56 9.30 -8.37
N THR A 157 4.60 10.53 -7.89
CA THR A 157 5.84 11.32 -7.78
C THR A 157 6.63 11.00 -6.51
N ILE A 158 6.02 10.38 -5.50
CA ILE A 158 6.71 10.07 -4.23
C ILE A 158 6.67 8.56 -3.95
N GLU A 159 7.85 7.99 -3.69
CA GLU A 159 7.98 6.65 -3.14
C GLU A 159 8.60 6.69 -1.74
N LYS A 160 8.09 5.86 -0.84
CA LYS A 160 8.62 5.69 0.51
C LYS A 160 8.96 4.23 0.73
N PHE A 161 10.12 3.97 1.30
CA PHE A 161 10.62 2.63 1.59
C PHE A 161 10.83 2.46 3.08
N TYR A 162 10.49 1.27 3.57
CA TYR A 162 10.48 0.94 4.98
C TYR A 162 11.28 -0.34 5.24
N ASP A 163 11.84 -0.48 6.42
CA ASP A 163 12.51 -1.71 6.86
C ASP A 163 11.50 -2.77 7.34
N SER A 164 12.01 -3.94 7.76
CA SER A 164 11.19 -5.04 8.29
C SER A 164 10.53 -4.74 9.64
N GLU A 165 10.90 -3.66 10.31
CA GLU A 165 10.29 -3.18 11.56
C GLU A 165 9.25 -2.07 11.30
N GLY A 166 9.17 -1.57 10.06
CA GLY A 166 8.27 -0.51 9.64
C GLY A 166 8.86 0.90 9.79
N ASN A 167 10.15 1.03 10.06
CA ASN A 167 10.81 2.34 10.12
C ASN A 167 11.05 2.87 8.71
N LEU A 168 10.88 4.18 8.52
CA LEU A 168 11.14 4.83 7.23
C LEU A 168 12.65 4.82 6.96
N LEU A 169 13.05 4.22 5.84
CA LEU A 169 14.45 4.18 5.40
C LEU A 169 14.76 5.29 4.41
N ARG A 170 13.83 5.51 3.47
CA ARG A 170 14.11 6.33 2.29
C ARG A 170 12.83 6.92 1.70
N VAL A 171 12.92 8.16 1.26
CA VAL A 171 11.91 8.82 0.42
C VAL A 171 12.56 9.19 -0.91
N GLU A 172 11.89 8.85 -2.00
CA GLU A 172 12.29 9.19 -3.36
C GLU A 172 11.26 10.15 -3.96
N ARG A 173 11.70 11.18 -4.67
CA ARG A 173 10.80 12.16 -5.32
C ARG A 173 11.22 12.41 -6.76
N ASP A 174 10.21 12.34 -7.62
CA ASP A 174 10.21 12.89 -8.97
C ASP A 174 9.60 14.30 -8.87
N GLN A 175 10.41 15.33 -9.05
CA GLN A 175 10.06 16.72 -8.80
C GLN A 175 9.53 17.43 -10.04
N ASP A 176 9.90 16.96 -11.23
CA ASP A 176 9.46 17.54 -12.51
C ASP A 176 8.45 16.67 -13.27
N ASN A 177 8.10 15.50 -12.70
CA ASN A 177 7.14 14.53 -13.18
C ASN A 177 7.54 13.90 -14.53
N ASP A 178 8.84 13.70 -14.75
CA ASP A 178 9.38 13.05 -15.94
C ASP A 178 9.50 11.51 -15.81
N GLY A 179 9.13 10.98 -14.63
CA GLY A 179 9.12 9.55 -14.30
C GLY A 179 10.47 9.02 -13.82
N VAL A 180 11.46 9.90 -13.69
CA VAL A 180 12.78 9.66 -13.10
C VAL A 180 12.80 10.30 -11.71
N THR A 181 13.59 9.75 -10.81
CA THR A 181 13.70 10.31 -9.45
C THR A 181 14.78 11.38 -9.46
N ASP A 182 14.48 12.57 -8.93
CA ASP A 182 15.44 13.66 -8.78
C ASP A 182 16.05 13.71 -7.38
N LEU A 183 15.31 13.26 -6.37
CA LEU A 183 15.65 13.48 -4.96
C LEU A 183 15.50 12.21 -4.13
N TRP A 184 16.51 11.94 -3.30
CA TRP A 184 16.48 10.90 -2.27
C TRP A 184 16.71 11.50 -0.88
N GLU A 185 15.83 11.21 0.07
CA GLU A 185 16.02 11.50 1.49
C GLU A 185 16.23 10.18 2.24
N TYR A 186 17.32 10.05 2.99
CA TYR A 186 17.66 8.87 3.78
C TYR A 186 17.46 9.16 5.27
N TYR A 187 17.00 8.16 6.02
CA TYR A 187 16.67 8.31 7.44
C TYR A 187 17.36 7.22 8.27
N ASP A 188 17.80 7.60 9.46
CA ASP A 188 18.34 6.67 10.44
C ASP A 188 17.21 5.95 11.20
N LYS A 189 17.60 4.99 12.05
CA LYS A 189 16.69 4.20 12.89
C LYS A 189 15.86 5.03 13.89
N ASP A 190 16.28 6.26 14.18
CA ASP A 190 15.56 7.17 15.08
C ASP A 190 14.61 8.11 14.28
N GLY A 191 14.51 7.90 12.96
CA GLY A 191 13.68 8.67 12.04
C GLY A 191 14.27 10.03 11.68
N LYS A 192 15.54 10.28 12.00
CA LYS A 192 16.21 11.53 11.65
C LYS A 192 16.82 11.39 10.25
N ARG A 193 16.63 12.42 9.43
CA ARG A 193 17.24 12.49 8.09
C ARG A 193 18.76 12.50 8.21
N GLU A 194 19.42 11.48 7.65
CA GLU A 194 20.87 11.30 7.67
C GLU A 194 21.56 11.79 6.41
N ARG A 195 20.84 11.93 5.30
CA ARG A 195 21.41 12.36 4.03
C ARG A 195 20.33 12.75 3.03
N VAL A 196 20.68 13.66 2.13
CA VAL A 196 19.92 13.97 0.90
C VAL A 196 20.82 13.72 -0.30
N GLY A 197 20.30 13.07 -1.33
CA GLY A 197 20.95 12.90 -2.63
C GLY A 197 20.11 13.50 -3.75
N TRP A 198 20.78 13.99 -4.79
CA TRP A 198 20.17 14.57 -5.99
C TRP A 198 20.72 13.91 -7.24
N ASP A 199 19.85 13.68 -8.22
CA ASP A 199 20.22 13.39 -9.61
C ASP A 199 20.19 14.72 -10.39
N THR A 200 21.35 15.15 -10.87
CA THR A 200 21.52 16.43 -11.58
C THR A 200 21.76 16.24 -13.07
N ASP A 201 22.00 15.00 -13.52
CA ASP A 201 22.21 14.65 -14.93
C ASP A 201 21.07 13.83 -15.57
N GLY A 202 20.08 13.42 -14.76
CA GLY A 202 18.84 12.75 -15.17
C GLY A 202 19.05 11.26 -15.51
N ASP A 203 20.09 10.62 -14.98
CA ASP A 203 20.38 9.21 -15.24
C ASP A 203 19.61 8.22 -14.32
N GLY A 204 18.81 8.73 -13.40
CA GLY A 204 18.05 7.99 -12.41
C GLY A 204 18.86 7.56 -11.18
N THR A 205 20.05 8.11 -10.99
CA THR A 205 20.93 7.81 -9.85
C THR A 205 21.38 9.11 -9.18
N PRO A 206 21.40 9.20 -7.84
CA PRO A 206 21.93 10.38 -7.19
C PRO A 206 23.44 10.55 -7.45
N ASP A 207 23.83 11.70 -7.98
CA ASP A 207 25.21 12.11 -8.27
C ASP A 207 25.75 13.20 -7.33
N GLU A 208 24.86 13.93 -6.63
CA GLU A 208 25.19 14.91 -5.62
C GLU A 208 24.59 14.51 -4.26
N PHE A 209 25.26 14.84 -3.15
CA PHE A 209 24.77 14.58 -1.80
C PHE A 209 25.04 15.75 -0.85
N ASP A 210 24.18 15.91 0.15
CA ASP A 210 24.36 16.95 1.16
C ASP A 210 25.59 16.64 2.01
N GLN A 211 26.25 17.71 2.45
CA GLN A 211 27.30 17.62 3.44
C GLN A 211 26.65 17.82 4.80
N LEU A 212 26.10 16.75 5.39
CA LEU A 212 25.74 16.83 6.81
C LEU A 212 27.04 17.02 7.63
N PRO A 213 27.07 18.00 8.55
CA PRO A 213 28.23 18.28 9.40
C PRO A 213 28.51 17.18 10.43
#